data_AF-A0A7W9L6K6-F1
#
_entry.id   AF-A0A7W9L6K6-F1
#
_cell.length_a   1.000
_cell.length_b   1.000
_cell.length_c   1.000
_cell.angle_alpha   90.00
_cell.angle_beta   90.00
_cell.angle_gamma   90.00
#
_symmetry.space_group_name_H-M   'P 1'
#
loop_
_entity.id
_entity.type
_entity.pdbx_description
1 polymer ?
#
loop_
_entity_poly.entity_id
_entity_poly.type
_entity_poly.pdbx_seq_one_letter_code
_entity_poly.pdbx_strand_id
1 'polypeptide(L)'
;MRVFYLSHSNLKSLKRSLAGQQDVRSSHLTEAIARGFGFGTAAALQAWMNDDDGQYRPFDQEAFSDRVSELHGASEITFNFPELPREDRYVEDVFDQLHPIVFRKDHIQFQLPGIHEIVDIQLRPLPGGWFRFDRSHAIHTPVQAGPYYPSRDIDDDASYAMHRAIESLASYHREAVGEGHTPSESWLVSRSR
;
A
#
# COMPACT_ATOMS: atom_id res chain seq x y z
N MET A 1 -7.01 7.05 -5.07
CA MET A 1 -6.44 6.04 -6.02
C MET A 1 -6.89 4.66 -5.55
N ARG A 2 -7.11 3.66 -6.44
CA ARG A 2 -7.44 2.30 -5.97
C ARG A 2 -6.17 1.52 -5.67
N VAL A 3 -6.22 0.71 -4.62
CA VAL A 3 -5.13 -0.21 -4.25
C VAL A 3 -5.68 -1.62 -4.10
N PHE A 4 -4.89 -2.64 -4.46
CA PHE A 4 -5.24 -4.04 -4.18
C PHE A 4 -4.06 -4.77 -3.56
N TYR A 5 -4.34 -5.70 -2.65
CA TYR A 5 -3.36 -6.71 -2.27
C TYR A 5 -3.19 -7.70 -3.42
N LEU A 6 -2.07 -7.59 -4.13
CA LEU A 6 -1.77 -8.39 -5.30
C LEU A 6 -1.16 -9.73 -4.87
N SER A 7 -1.98 -10.77 -4.89
CA SER A 7 -1.61 -12.17 -4.65
C SER A 7 -2.28 -13.08 -5.67
N HIS A 8 -1.84 -14.33 -5.78
CA HIS A 8 -2.44 -15.32 -6.68
C HIS A 8 -3.96 -15.50 -6.45
N SER A 9 -4.37 -15.58 -5.19
CA SER A 9 -5.78 -15.73 -4.81
C SER A 9 -6.60 -14.47 -5.13
N ASN A 10 -6.04 -13.29 -4.85
CA ASN A 10 -6.74 -12.02 -5.07
C ASN A 10 -6.83 -11.68 -6.56
N LEU A 11 -5.78 -11.93 -7.33
CA LEU A 11 -5.81 -11.76 -8.79
C LEU A 11 -6.88 -12.64 -9.43
N LYS A 12 -6.97 -13.91 -9.02
CA LYS A 12 -8.01 -14.84 -9.48
C LYS A 12 -9.42 -14.35 -9.13
N SER A 13 -9.58 -13.81 -7.93
CA SER A 13 -10.86 -13.28 -7.44
C SER A 13 -11.28 -12.01 -8.18
N LEU A 14 -10.35 -11.07 -8.37
CA LEU A 14 -10.55 -9.85 -9.16
C LEU A 14 -10.94 -10.20 -10.60
N LYS A 15 -10.17 -11.07 -11.26
CA LYS A 15 -10.48 -11.50 -12.63
C LYS A 15 -11.86 -12.13 -12.74
N ARG A 16 -12.24 -12.99 -11.79
CA ARG A 16 -13.58 -13.61 -11.76
C ARG A 16 -14.68 -12.56 -11.59
N SER A 17 -14.48 -11.58 -10.71
CA SER A 17 -15.42 -10.47 -10.51
C SER A 17 -15.62 -9.65 -11.79
N LEU A 18 -14.56 -9.38 -12.55
CA LEU A 18 -14.61 -8.61 -13.79
C LEU A 18 -15.21 -9.40 -14.96
N ALA A 19 -14.87 -10.69 -15.08
CA ALA A 19 -15.34 -11.55 -16.17
C ALA A 19 -16.87 -11.75 -16.18
N GLY A 20 -17.54 -11.54 -15.04
CA GLY A 20 -19.00 -11.61 -14.96
C GLY A 20 -19.73 -10.34 -15.40
N GLN A 21 -19.00 -9.25 -15.68
CA GLN A 21 -19.60 -7.93 -15.94
C GLN A 21 -19.72 -7.61 -17.42
N GLN A 22 -18.80 -8.12 -18.25
CA GLN A 22 -18.67 -7.78 -19.67
C GLN A 22 -18.24 -9.03 -20.44
N ASP A 23 -18.64 -9.14 -21.72
CA ASP A 23 -18.25 -10.25 -22.61
C ASP A 23 -16.81 -10.08 -23.15
N VAL A 24 -15.86 -9.90 -22.24
CA VAL A 24 -14.45 -9.74 -22.57
C VAL A 24 -13.74 -11.07 -22.45
N ARG A 25 -12.93 -11.41 -23.46
CA ARG A 25 -12.10 -12.61 -23.44
C ARG A 25 -11.22 -12.65 -22.18
N SER A 26 -11.20 -13.80 -21.53
CA SER A 26 -10.41 -14.05 -20.31
C SER A 26 -8.92 -13.68 -20.45
N SER A 27 -8.33 -13.86 -21.64
CA SER A 27 -6.95 -13.44 -21.92
C SER A 27 -6.78 -11.93 -21.97
N HIS A 28 -7.73 -11.19 -22.54
CA HIS A 28 -7.69 -9.72 -22.59
C HIS A 28 -7.82 -9.12 -21.19
N LEU A 29 -8.67 -9.70 -20.34
CA LEU A 29 -8.77 -9.30 -18.93
C LEU A 29 -7.46 -9.51 -18.18
N THR A 30 -6.77 -10.64 -18.35
CA THR A 30 -5.47 -10.86 -17.67
C THR A 30 -4.46 -9.80 -18.10
N GLU A 31 -4.39 -9.51 -19.40
CA GLU A 31 -3.45 -8.53 -19.96
C GLU A 31 -3.77 -7.10 -19.51
N ALA A 32 -5.05 -6.74 -19.47
CA ALA A 32 -5.50 -5.45 -18.95
C ALA A 32 -5.25 -5.30 -17.45
N ILE A 33 -5.50 -6.34 -16.64
CA ILE A 33 -5.19 -6.32 -15.21
C ILE A 33 -3.69 -6.11 -14.99
N ALA A 34 -2.84 -6.80 -15.76
CA ALA A 34 -1.41 -6.58 -15.71
C ALA A 34 -1.05 -5.12 -16.02
N ARG A 35 -1.68 -4.52 -17.05
CA ARG A 35 -1.48 -3.12 -17.38
C ARG A 35 -1.93 -2.16 -16.27
N GLY A 36 -3.08 -2.43 -15.62
CA GLY A 36 -3.57 -1.65 -14.49
C GLY A 36 -2.65 -1.69 -13.27
N PHE A 37 -1.90 -2.78 -13.08
CA PHE A 37 -0.83 -2.85 -12.06
C PHE A 37 0.53 -2.32 -12.54
N GLY A 38 0.60 -1.71 -13.74
CA GLY A 38 1.81 -1.14 -14.31
C GLY A 38 2.75 -2.14 -14.99
N PHE A 39 2.34 -3.40 -15.17
CA PHE A 39 3.14 -4.39 -15.89
C PHE A 39 2.96 -4.25 -17.41
N GLY A 40 4.01 -4.55 -18.16
CA GLY A 40 3.96 -4.53 -19.62
C GLY A 40 3.14 -5.66 -20.24
N THR A 41 3.07 -6.81 -19.56
CA THR A 41 2.35 -8.00 -20.03
C THR A 41 1.82 -8.85 -18.87
N ALA A 42 0.85 -9.73 -19.14
CA ALA A 42 0.42 -10.75 -18.21
C ALA A 42 1.57 -11.66 -17.74
N ALA A 43 2.52 -12.00 -18.63
CA ALA A 43 3.66 -12.82 -18.29
C ALA A 43 4.59 -12.12 -17.27
N ALA A 44 4.83 -10.82 -17.43
CA ALA A 44 5.61 -10.03 -16.48
C ALA A 44 4.95 -9.97 -15.10
N LEU A 45 3.62 -9.78 -15.05
CA LEU A 45 2.85 -9.86 -13.80
C LEU A 45 3.01 -11.25 -13.15
N GLN A 46 2.85 -12.34 -13.91
CA GLN A 46 2.99 -13.69 -13.36
C GLN A 46 4.41 -13.98 -12.85
N ALA A 47 5.44 -13.54 -13.58
CA ALA A 47 6.82 -13.69 -13.13
C ALA A 47 7.05 -12.97 -11.80
N TRP A 48 6.59 -11.72 -11.68
CA TRP A 48 6.67 -10.97 -10.43
C TRP A 48 5.93 -11.66 -9.28
N MET A 49 4.74 -12.21 -9.54
CA MET A 49 3.96 -12.92 -8.51
C MET A 49 4.57 -14.25 -8.05
N ASN A 50 5.41 -14.88 -8.86
CA ASN A 50 6.11 -16.11 -8.45
C ASN A 50 7.24 -15.83 -7.47
N ASP A 51 7.77 -14.60 -7.46
CA ASP A 51 8.88 -14.19 -6.62
C ASP A 51 8.42 -13.50 -5.31
N ASP A 52 7.12 -13.18 -5.18
CA ASP A 52 6.57 -12.43 -4.04
C ASP A 52 5.25 -13.03 -3.51
N ASP A 53 5.14 -13.22 -2.19
CA ASP A 53 3.96 -13.78 -1.51
C ASP A 53 2.75 -12.80 -1.45
N GLY A 54 2.95 -11.57 -1.90
CA GLY A 54 1.91 -10.60 -2.16
C GLY A 54 2.20 -9.24 -1.55
N GLN A 55 1.79 -8.20 -2.27
CA GLN A 55 2.03 -6.82 -1.89
C GLN A 55 0.82 -5.95 -2.27
N TYR A 56 0.52 -4.94 -1.46
CA TYR A 56 -0.36 -3.86 -1.90
C TYR A 56 0.27 -3.11 -3.07
N ARG A 57 -0.51 -2.91 -4.12
CA ARG A 57 -0.10 -2.19 -5.33
C ARG A 57 -1.20 -1.25 -5.78
N PRO A 58 -0.86 -0.01 -6.18
CA PRO A 58 -1.82 0.88 -6.79
C PRO A 58 -2.32 0.26 -8.11
N PHE A 59 -3.56 0.54 -8.43
CA PHE A 59 -4.22 0.06 -9.64
C PHE A 59 -4.75 1.23 -10.45
N ASP A 60 -4.16 1.39 -11.63
CA ASP A 60 -4.54 2.36 -12.63
C ASP A 60 -5.74 1.84 -13.44
N GLN A 61 -6.92 2.36 -13.10
CA GLN A 61 -8.18 1.99 -13.77
C GLN A 61 -8.25 2.52 -15.21
N GLU A 62 -7.55 3.61 -15.52
CA GLU A 62 -7.50 4.20 -16.86
C GLU A 62 -6.64 3.31 -17.76
N ALA A 63 -5.41 3.00 -17.33
CA ALA A 63 -4.52 2.10 -18.06
C ALA A 63 -5.11 0.70 -18.26
N PHE A 64 -5.88 0.20 -17.28
CA PHE A 64 -6.67 -1.01 -17.43
C PHE A 64 -7.74 -0.86 -18.53
N SER A 65 -8.59 0.16 -18.45
CA SER A 65 -9.71 0.38 -19.37
C SER A 65 -9.25 0.59 -20.81
N ASP A 66 -8.17 1.33 -21.00
CA ASP A 66 -7.52 1.55 -22.30
C ASP A 66 -7.06 0.21 -22.90
N ARG A 67 -6.41 -0.63 -22.09
CA ARG A 67 -5.92 -1.93 -22.54
C ARG A 67 -7.05 -2.90 -22.88
N VAL A 68 -8.16 -2.88 -22.14
CA VAL A 68 -9.33 -3.67 -22.53
C VAL A 68 -9.87 -3.18 -23.87
N SER A 69 -10.03 -1.85 -24.03
CA SER A 69 -10.56 -1.24 -25.25
C SER A 69 -9.69 -1.57 -26.48
N GLU A 70 -8.36 -1.49 -26.34
CA GLU A 70 -7.39 -1.86 -27.38
C GLU A 70 -7.53 -3.33 -27.82
N LEU A 71 -7.61 -4.26 -26.87
CA LEU A 71 -7.64 -5.68 -27.17
C LEU A 71 -9.01 -6.18 -27.61
N HIS A 72 -10.08 -5.61 -27.05
CA HIS A 72 -11.45 -6.04 -27.30
C HIS A 72 -12.10 -5.31 -28.48
N GLY A 73 -11.61 -4.12 -28.84
CA GLY A 73 -12.14 -3.32 -29.95
C GLY A 73 -13.46 -2.62 -29.64
N ALA A 74 -13.84 -2.50 -28.38
CA ALA A 74 -15.01 -1.75 -27.95
C ALA A 74 -14.61 -0.38 -27.40
N SER A 75 -15.40 0.63 -27.74
CA SER A 75 -15.30 1.97 -27.15
C SER A 75 -16.14 2.00 -25.87
N GLU A 76 -15.57 2.50 -24.78
CA GLU A 76 -16.24 2.72 -23.48
C GLU A 76 -16.75 1.46 -22.79
N ILE A 77 -15.83 0.69 -22.20
CA ILE A 77 -16.17 -0.40 -21.28
C ILE A 77 -16.01 0.09 -19.85
N THR A 78 -17.08 0.01 -19.06
CA THR A 78 -17.05 0.33 -17.62
C THR A 78 -17.02 -0.94 -16.80
N PHE A 79 -16.19 -0.95 -15.75
CA PHE A 79 -16.06 -2.04 -14.79
C PHE A 79 -16.31 -1.54 -13.37
N ASN A 80 -17.04 -2.34 -12.60
CA ASN A 80 -17.20 -2.17 -11.17
C ASN A 80 -16.11 -2.97 -10.45
N PHE A 81 -15.19 -2.26 -9.82
CA PHE A 81 -14.11 -2.87 -9.04
C PHE A 81 -14.57 -3.16 -7.61
N PRO A 82 -14.16 -4.31 -7.03
CA PRO A 82 -14.52 -4.65 -5.66
C PRO A 82 -14.00 -3.61 -4.67
N GLU A 83 -14.75 -3.38 -3.60
CA GLU A 83 -14.29 -2.56 -2.48
C GLU A 83 -13.15 -3.25 -1.74
N LEU A 84 -12.29 -2.45 -1.12
CA LEU A 84 -11.29 -2.97 -0.21
C LEU A 84 -11.97 -3.62 0.99
N PRO A 85 -11.53 -4.81 1.41
CA PRO A 85 -12.05 -5.41 2.61
C PRO A 85 -11.67 -4.55 3.83
N ARG A 86 -12.39 -4.72 4.94
CA ARG A 86 -12.22 -3.87 6.14
C ARG A 86 -10.77 -3.89 6.65
N GLU A 87 -10.09 -5.02 6.50
CA GLU A 87 -8.68 -5.20 6.84
C GLU A 87 -7.70 -4.38 5.96
N ASP A 88 -8.17 -3.75 4.89
CA ASP A 88 -7.30 -2.99 3.98
C ASP A 88 -7.71 -1.48 3.94
N ARG A 89 -8.63 -1.05 4.81
CA ARG A 89 -9.30 0.26 4.76
C ARG A 89 -8.39 1.50 4.86
N TYR A 90 -7.17 1.36 5.36
CA TYR A 90 -6.22 2.48 5.50
C TYR A 90 -5.14 2.48 4.42
N VAL A 91 -5.15 1.48 3.54
CA VAL A 91 -4.07 1.29 2.57
C VAL A 91 -4.06 2.41 1.53
N GLU A 92 -5.23 2.82 1.03
CA GLU A 92 -5.32 3.93 0.07
C GLU A 92 -4.78 5.23 0.67
N ASP A 93 -5.20 5.58 1.90
CA ASP A 93 -4.68 6.76 2.61
C ASP A 93 -3.17 6.71 2.77
N VAL A 94 -2.60 5.52 3.01
CA VAL A 94 -1.14 5.35 3.10
C VAL A 94 -0.47 5.61 1.75
N PHE A 95 -1.01 5.12 0.64
CA PHE A 95 -0.44 5.39 -0.69
C PHE A 95 -0.65 6.84 -1.16
N ASP A 96 -1.69 7.52 -0.70
CA ASP A 96 -1.92 8.93 -1.01
C ASP A 96 -0.98 9.84 -0.19
N GLN A 97 -0.64 9.45 1.03
CA GLN A 97 0.24 10.22 1.92
C GLN A 97 1.73 9.89 1.76
N LEU A 98 2.02 8.63 1.47
CA LEU A 98 3.35 8.05 1.43
C LEU A 98 3.48 7.31 0.11
N HIS A 99 4.70 7.20 -0.41
CA HIS A 99 4.98 6.35 -1.57
C HIS A 99 5.73 5.11 -1.06
N PRO A 100 5.03 4.02 -0.69
CA PRO A 100 5.68 2.86 -0.11
C PRO A 100 6.58 2.18 -1.14
N ILE A 101 7.77 1.79 -0.70
CA ILE A 101 8.70 0.96 -1.46
C ILE A 101 8.24 -0.50 -1.39
N VAL A 102 7.92 -0.95 -0.16
CA VAL A 102 7.35 -2.26 0.14
C VAL A 102 6.09 -2.04 0.96
N PHE A 103 4.99 -2.74 0.66
CA PHE A 103 3.81 -2.71 1.52
C PHE A 103 3.08 -4.07 1.46
N ARG A 104 3.33 -4.90 2.46
CA ARG A 104 2.68 -6.18 2.72
C ARG A 104 1.71 -6.05 3.90
N LYS A 105 0.98 -7.11 4.22
CA LYS A 105 0.01 -7.07 5.34
C LYS A 105 0.66 -6.84 6.69
N ASP A 106 1.89 -7.30 6.85
CA ASP A 106 2.64 -7.30 8.09
C ASP A 106 3.92 -6.45 8.02
N HIS A 107 4.21 -5.81 6.89
CA HIS A 107 5.47 -5.11 6.68
C HIS A 107 5.31 -3.95 5.73
N ILE A 108 5.86 -2.78 6.07
CA ILE A 108 5.93 -1.64 5.16
C ILE A 108 7.32 -0.99 5.23
N GLN A 109 7.81 -0.59 4.07
CA GLN A 109 8.98 0.26 3.90
C GLN A 109 8.59 1.49 3.10
N PHE A 110 8.93 2.67 3.59
CA PHE A 110 8.58 3.94 2.94
C PHE A 110 9.58 5.04 3.30
N GLN A 111 9.51 6.12 2.55
CA GLN A 111 10.20 7.39 2.83
C GLN A 111 9.15 8.43 3.23
N LEU A 112 9.48 9.26 4.22
CA LEU A 112 8.69 10.46 4.49
C LEU A 112 8.98 11.51 3.41
N PRO A 113 8.00 12.32 2.98
CA PRO A 113 8.24 13.33 1.96
C PRO A 113 9.39 14.28 2.33
N GLY A 114 10.40 14.37 1.46
CA GLY A 114 11.60 15.19 1.69
C GLY A 114 12.67 14.57 2.61
N ILE A 115 12.53 13.30 2.99
CA ILE A 115 13.50 12.54 3.79
C ILE A 115 13.80 11.23 3.05
N HIS A 116 15.08 10.98 2.75
CA HIS A 116 15.52 9.84 1.94
C HIS A 116 15.80 8.58 2.76
N GLU A 117 16.00 8.68 4.07
CA GLU A 117 16.13 7.51 4.93
C GLU A 117 14.84 6.67 4.95
N ILE A 118 15.01 5.35 4.82
CA ILE A 118 13.90 4.39 4.73
C ILE A 118 13.43 4.04 6.14
N VAL A 119 12.15 4.29 6.39
CA VAL A 119 11.44 3.77 7.56
C VAL A 119 10.95 2.36 7.26
N ASP A 120 11.18 1.45 8.21
CA ASP A 120 10.77 0.06 8.17
C ASP A 120 9.84 -0.19 9.37
N ILE A 121 8.65 -0.72 9.10
CA ILE A 121 7.67 -1.08 10.14
C ILE A 121 7.25 -2.53 9.94
N GLN A 122 7.30 -3.32 11.00
CA GLN A 122 6.90 -4.73 11.02
C GLN A 122 5.77 -4.95 12.03
N LEU A 123 4.78 -5.75 11.65
CA LEU A 123 3.77 -6.27 12.54
C LEU A 123 4.13 -7.69 12.96
N ARG A 124 3.93 -7.99 14.24
CA ARG A 124 4.06 -9.32 14.81
C ARG A 124 2.77 -9.73 15.49
N PRO A 125 2.19 -10.87 15.14
CA PRO A 125 1.04 -11.39 15.87
C PRO A 125 1.46 -11.80 17.29
N LEU A 126 0.53 -11.60 18.23
CA LEU A 126 0.63 -11.98 19.63
C LEU A 126 -0.51 -12.95 19.99
N PRO A 127 -0.38 -13.72 21.08
CA PRO A 127 -1.49 -14.53 21.58
C PRO A 127 -2.75 -13.69 21.82
N GLY A 128 -3.92 -14.30 21.56
CA GLY A 128 -5.22 -13.65 21.79
C GLY A 128 -5.69 -12.70 20.68
N GLY A 129 -5.08 -12.76 19.49
CA GLY A 129 -5.51 -11.95 18.33
C GLY A 129 -4.96 -10.52 18.31
N TRP A 130 -3.98 -10.22 19.16
CA TRP A 130 -3.31 -8.93 19.19
C TRP A 130 -2.15 -8.88 18.19
N PHE A 131 -1.78 -7.67 17.79
CA PHE A 131 -0.68 -7.38 16.89
C PHE A 131 0.20 -6.31 17.52
N ARG A 132 1.49 -6.57 17.61
CA ARG A 132 2.50 -5.56 17.96
C ARG A 132 3.10 -4.99 16.69
N PHE A 133 3.36 -3.69 16.66
CA PHE A 133 4.21 -3.10 15.63
C PHE A 133 5.58 -2.71 16.19
N ASP A 134 6.61 -2.92 15.38
CA ASP A 134 7.96 -2.44 15.61
C ASP A 134 8.32 -1.46 14.49
N ARG A 135 8.97 -0.33 14.82
CA ARG A 135 9.42 0.68 13.86
C ARG A 135 10.94 0.81 13.95
N SER A 136 11.63 0.93 12.82
CA SER A 136 13.07 1.19 12.79
C SER A 136 13.45 2.56 13.34
N HIS A 137 12.55 3.54 13.21
CA HIS A 137 12.79 4.92 13.63
C HIS A 137 11.69 5.44 14.54
N ALA A 138 12.05 6.41 15.38
CA ALA A 138 11.14 7.40 15.94
C ALA A 138 11.27 8.70 15.14
N ILE A 139 10.30 9.61 15.29
CA ILE A 139 10.35 10.94 14.67
C ILE A 139 10.58 12.01 15.74
N HIS A 140 11.44 12.97 15.43
CA HIS A 140 11.77 14.12 16.25
C HIS A 140 11.88 15.38 15.38
N THR A 141 10.76 16.04 15.22
CA THR A 141 10.64 17.30 14.48
C THR A 141 10.89 18.51 15.39
N PRO A 142 11.13 19.71 14.82
CA PRO A 142 11.38 20.93 15.60
C PRO A 142 10.22 21.37 16.50
N VAL A 143 8.99 20.95 16.19
CA VAL A 143 7.79 21.30 16.98
C VAL A 143 7.66 20.44 18.25
N GLN A 144 8.47 19.39 18.38
CA GLN A 144 8.41 18.44 19.49
C GLN A 144 9.47 18.78 20.56
N ALA A 145 9.13 18.54 21.83
CA ALA A 145 10.09 18.65 22.93
C ALA A 145 11.12 17.50 22.96
N GLY A 146 10.84 16.39 22.27
CA GLY A 146 11.71 15.23 22.17
C GLY A 146 11.18 14.20 21.17
N PRO A 147 11.95 13.15 20.86
CA PRO A 147 11.53 12.11 19.92
C PRO A 147 10.27 11.39 20.39
N TYR A 148 9.35 11.12 19.45
CA TYR A 148 8.10 10.44 19.77
C TYR A 148 8.19 8.91 19.69
N TYR A 149 7.95 8.30 20.85
CA TYR A 149 7.79 6.87 21.02
C TYR A 149 6.34 6.59 21.45
N PRO A 150 5.55 5.86 20.64
CA PRO A 150 4.19 5.49 21.00
C PRO A 150 4.17 4.76 22.35
N SER A 151 3.29 5.21 23.26
CA SER A 151 3.05 4.52 24.54
C SER A 151 2.31 3.19 24.36
N ARG A 152 1.59 3.04 23.24
CA ARG A 152 0.89 1.82 22.85
C ARG A 152 1.39 1.36 21.49
N ASP A 153 2.03 0.19 21.48
CA ASP A 153 2.59 -0.49 20.31
C ASP A 153 1.78 -1.73 19.89
N ILE A 154 0.64 -1.98 20.55
CA ILE A 154 -0.23 -3.13 20.30
C ILE A 154 -1.66 -2.72 19.95
N ASP A 155 -2.30 -3.50 19.08
CA ASP A 155 -3.72 -3.37 18.73
C ASP A 155 -4.36 -4.74 18.42
N ASP A 156 -5.68 -4.87 18.50
CA ASP A 156 -6.42 -6.11 18.22
C ASP A 156 -6.85 -6.24 16.74
N ASP A 157 -6.56 -5.23 15.94
CA ASP A 157 -6.83 -5.14 14.50
C ASP A 157 -5.50 -4.83 13.79
N ALA A 158 -5.01 -5.75 12.95
CA ALA A 158 -3.70 -5.64 12.30
C ALA A 158 -3.59 -4.37 11.44
N SER A 159 -4.65 -4.03 10.71
CA SER A 159 -4.71 -2.89 9.81
C SER A 159 -4.63 -1.59 10.59
N TYR A 160 -5.32 -1.53 11.72
CA TYR A 160 -5.27 -0.40 12.62
C TYR A 160 -3.93 -0.31 13.37
N ALA A 161 -3.31 -1.44 13.73
CA ALA A 161 -1.94 -1.47 14.25
C ALA A 161 -0.94 -0.88 13.25
N MET A 162 -1.01 -1.29 11.97
CA MET A 162 -0.18 -0.73 10.89
C MET A 162 -0.43 0.77 10.71
N HIS A 163 -1.70 1.17 10.59
CA HIS A 163 -2.08 2.58 10.43
C HIS A 163 -1.59 3.43 11.60
N ARG A 164 -1.76 2.97 12.84
CA ARG A 164 -1.23 3.63 14.05
C ARG A 164 0.29 3.76 13.99
N ALA A 165 1.00 2.71 13.58
CA ALA A 165 2.45 2.73 13.45
C ALA A 165 2.93 3.77 12.42
N ILE A 166 2.22 3.90 11.30
CA ILE A 166 2.51 4.89 10.25
C ILE A 166 2.15 6.30 10.71
N GLU A 167 0.93 6.54 11.18
CA GLU A 167 0.46 7.85 11.63
C GLU A 167 1.29 8.41 12.78
N SER A 168 1.83 7.55 13.64
CA SER A 168 2.74 7.94 14.72
C SER A 168 4.08 8.53 14.24
N LEU A 169 4.36 8.51 12.93
CA LEU A 169 5.47 9.21 12.29
C LEU A 169 4.94 10.30 11.34
N ALA A 170 4.00 9.93 10.46
CA ALA A 170 3.51 10.80 9.40
C ALA A 170 2.77 12.05 9.92
N SER A 171 2.05 11.95 11.04
CA SER A 171 1.33 13.10 11.63
C SER A 171 2.29 14.21 12.07
N TYR A 172 3.33 13.88 12.83
CA TYR A 172 4.35 14.84 13.27
C TYR A 172 5.15 15.43 12.11
N HIS A 173 5.44 14.61 11.08
CA HIS A 173 6.07 15.11 9.85
C HIS A 173 5.19 16.17 9.18
N ARG A 174 3.91 15.85 8.94
CA ARG A 174 2.95 16.76 8.31
C ARG A 174 2.76 18.05 9.11
N GLU A 175 2.69 17.94 10.44
CA GLU A 175 2.58 19.09 11.35
C GLU A 175 3.78 20.03 11.18
N ALA A 176 5.00 19.52 11.31
CA ALA A 176 6.20 20.34 11.20
C ALA A 176 6.36 20.98 9.80
N VAL A 177 6.06 20.24 8.74
CA VAL A 177 6.05 20.79 7.36
C VAL A 177 4.97 21.87 7.22
N GLY A 178 3.79 21.65 7.79
CA GLY A 178 2.69 22.63 7.82
C GLY A 178 3.06 23.94 8.53
N GLU A 179 3.92 23.87 9.55
CA GLU A 179 4.49 25.04 10.23
C GLU A 179 5.67 25.71 9.48
N GLY A 180 6.03 25.20 8.31
CA GLY A 180 7.07 25.76 7.45
C GLY A 180 8.48 25.23 7.74
N HIS A 181 8.62 24.19 8.54
CA HIS A 181 9.91 23.53 8.73
C HIS A 181 10.28 22.67 7.52
N THR A 182 11.54 22.74 7.09
CA THR A 182 12.05 21.89 6.01
C THR A 182 12.39 20.50 6.55
N PRO A 183 11.88 19.42 5.93
CA PRO A 183 12.22 18.04 6.30
C PRO A 183 13.73 17.80 6.29
N SER A 184 14.20 16.97 7.23
CA SER A 184 15.62 16.64 7.40
C SER A 184 15.75 15.19 7.86
N GLU A 185 16.78 14.49 7.40
CA GLU A 185 17.16 13.15 7.88
C GLU A 185 17.31 13.12 9.41
N SER A 186 17.77 14.23 10.01
CA SER A 186 17.93 14.34 11.47
C SER A 186 16.61 14.25 12.24
N TRP A 187 15.45 14.31 11.58
CA TRP A 187 14.15 14.09 12.21
C TRP A 187 13.90 12.61 12.48
N LEU A 188 14.58 11.70 11.78
CA LEU A 188 14.50 10.28 12.06
C LEU A 188 15.56 9.89 13.09
N VAL A 189 15.07 9.37 14.22
CA VAL A 189 15.93 8.89 15.31
C VAL A 189 15.91 7.38 15.30
N SER A 190 17.04 6.77 14.96
CA SER A 190 17.18 5.32 14.92
C SER A 190 16.85 4.71 16.28
N ARG A 191 16.05 3.64 16.26
CA ARG A 191 15.83 2.81 17.45
C ARG A 191 16.86 1.69 17.41
N SER A 192 17.66 1.57 18.46
CA SER A 192 18.42 0.33 18.69
C SER A 192 17.42 -0.82 18.77
N ARG A 193 17.53 -1.76 17.84
CA ARG A 193 16.75 -3.00 17.83
C ARG A 193 17.10 -3.87 19.04
#